data_AF-A0A1Y2LKT4-F1
#
_entry.id   AF-A0A1Y2LKT4-F1
#
_cell.length_a   1.000
_cell.length_b   1.000
_cell.length_c   1.000
_cell.angle_alpha   90.00
_cell.angle_beta   90.00
_cell.angle_gamma   90.00
#
_symmetry.space_group_name_H-M   'P 1'
#
loop_
_entity.id
_entity.type
_entity.pdbx_description
1 polymer ?
#
loop_
_entity_poly.entity_id
_entity_poly.type
_entity_poly.pdbx_seq_one_letter_code
_entity_poly.pdbx_strand_id
1 'polypeptide(L)'
;MWAYKNTNDNAGTLHNAETMRKYITGEKSITKGEKLEKVSADLVDKAKIALLKLKALLGARKYMRSQKVSAIFKKQVEEIGKMLTAIDDELPKLPPKPLKGDKTFDPWIKQDLGKLWKEYMNERFMIAHTRTHKDMDTYLALLDKRWCAGRPKSKPGSPAGSRPGSPTSDSSLSLEDLFGALDLNDVKIKDLCRFLDKMQIEWAREKAIPWTKPW
;
A
#
# COMPACT_ATOMS: atom_id res chain seq x y z
N MET A 1 -12.85 -20.53 -18.38
CA MET A 1 -12.63 -21.22 -17.10
C MET A 1 -11.32 -20.77 -16.47
N TRP A 2 -11.34 -19.74 -15.63
CA TRP A 2 -10.15 -19.32 -14.87
C TRP A 2 -10.55 -19.13 -13.41
N ALA A 3 -10.54 -20.24 -12.67
CA ALA A 3 -10.36 -20.21 -11.23
C ALA A 3 -9.49 -21.40 -10.80
N TYR A 4 -8.31 -21.03 -10.32
CA TYR A 4 -7.57 -21.61 -9.19
C TYR A 4 -7.13 -23.08 -9.22
N LYS A 5 -5.81 -23.25 -9.37
CA LYS A 5 -4.98 -24.17 -8.58
C LYS A 5 -3.62 -23.53 -8.31
N ASN A 6 -3.60 -22.58 -7.37
CA ASN A 6 -2.49 -22.27 -6.46
C ASN A 6 -2.99 -21.23 -5.45
N THR A 7 -3.68 -21.74 -4.44
CA THR A 7 -4.16 -21.03 -3.25
C THR A 7 -3.02 -20.70 -2.28
N ASN A 8 -2.02 -19.95 -2.76
CA ASN A 8 -1.07 -19.21 -1.90
C ASN A 8 -0.60 -17.89 -2.54
N ASP A 9 -0.80 -17.72 -3.84
CA ASP A 9 -0.43 -16.50 -4.54
C ASP A 9 -1.70 -15.73 -4.92
N ASN A 10 -2.24 -15.01 -3.93
CA ASN A 10 -3.20 -13.93 -4.15
C ASN A 10 -2.66 -13.02 -5.26
N ALA A 11 -3.49 -12.68 -6.25
CA ALA A 11 -3.19 -11.68 -7.27
C ALA A 11 -2.68 -10.38 -6.61
N GLY A 12 -1.34 -10.23 -6.57
CA GLY A 12 -0.63 -9.27 -5.72
C GLY A 12 0.35 -9.93 -4.73
N THR A 13 1.09 -10.96 -5.16
CA THR A 13 2.14 -11.66 -4.40
C THR A 13 3.02 -10.68 -3.62
N LEU A 14 2.76 -10.61 -2.31
CA LEU A 14 3.69 -10.70 -1.18
C LEU A 14 5.08 -10.04 -1.26
N HIS A 15 5.21 -8.97 -2.03
CA HIS A 15 6.20 -7.93 -1.77
C HIS A 15 5.47 -6.70 -1.24
N ASN A 16 5.55 -6.46 0.07
CA ASN A 16 5.96 -5.15 0.60
C ASN A 16 5.62 -4.95 2.07
N ALA A 17 4.71 -5.67 2.74
CA ALA A 17 4.37 -5.29 4.11
C ALA A 17 5.53 -5.52 5.09
N GLU A 18 6.10 -6.73 5.05
CA GLU A 18 7.33 -7.04 5.78
C GLU A 18 8.53 -6.31 5.21
N THR A 19 8.62 -6.13 3.89
CA THR A 19 9.74 -5.42 3.26
C THR A 19 9.74 -3.94 3.64
N MET A 20 8.57 -3.30 3.70
CA MET A 20 8.39 -1.93 4.19
C MET A 20 8.73 -1.86 5.67
N ARG A 21 8.26 -2.80 6.49
CA ARG A 21 8.70 -2.88 7.89
C ARG A 21 10.22 -3.01 7.98
N LYS A 22 10.85 -3.90 7.21
CA LYS A 22 12.31 -4.06 7.14
C LYS A 22 13.02 -2.77 6.70
N TYR A 23 12.50 -2.04 5.73
CA TYR A 23 13.06 -0.74 5.32
C TYR A 23 12.92 0.33 6.40
N ILE A 24 11.89 0.26 7.23
CA ILE A 24 11.62 1.21 8.32
C ILE A 24 12.42 0.86 9.59
N THR A 25 12.52 -0.43 9.94
CA THR A 25 13.12 -0.89 11.21
C THR A 25 14.58 -1.29 11.09
N GLY A 26 15.03 -1.73 9.91
CA GLY A 26 16.43 -2.12 9.69
C GLY A 26 16.83 -3.52 10.17
N GLU A 27 15.89 -4.31 10.72
CA GLU A 27 16.08 -5.56 11.48
C GLU A 27 16.94 -6.67 10.81
N LYS A 28 17.22 -6.61 9.50
CA LYS A 28 18.03 -7.63 8.79
C LYS A 28 19.37 -7.13 8.22
N SER A 29 19.75 -5.87 8.47
CA SER A 29 20.91 -5.26 7.77
C SER A 29 22.25 -5.42 8.47
N ILE A 30 22.29 -5.89 9.73
CA ILE A 30 23.51 -5.81 10.53
C ILE A 30 24.31 -7.10 10.36
N THR A 31 25.29 -7.09 9.46
CA THR A 31 26.36 -8.07 9.40
C THR A 31 27.44 -7.71 10.42
N LYS A 32 27.88 -8.68 11.23
CA LYS A 32 28.97 -8.48 12.22
C LYS A 32 30.24 -8.01 11.49
N GLY A 33 30.69 -6.78 11.75
CA GLY A 33 31.98 -6.25 11.29
C GLY A 33 31.93 -4.94 10.49
N GLU A 34 30.76 -4.40 10.15
CA GLU A 34 30.67 -3.11 9.45
C GLU A 34 30.85 -1.91 10.40
N LYS A 35 31.50 -0.84 9.90
CA LYS A 35 31.64 0.42 10.64
C LYS A 35 30.26 1.02 10.94
N LEU A 36 29.99 1.29 12.22
CA LEU A 36 28.70 1.76 12.75
C LEU A 36 28.09 2.93 11.95
N GLU A 37 28.91 3.90 11.55
CA GLU A 37 28.48 5.08 10.78
C GLU A 37 27.90 4.71 9.41
N LYS A 38 28.50 3.76 8.69
CA LYS A 38 28.03 3.33 7.37
C LYS A 38 26.69 2.58 7.46
N VAL A 39 26.56 1.72 8.46
CA VAL A 39 25.31 0.99 8.76
C VAL A 39 24.19 1.99 9.05
N SER A 40 24.50 3.03 9.85
CA SER A 40 23.53 4.04 10.23
C SER A 40 23.02 4.88 9.04
N ALA A 41 23.91 5.25 8.11
CA ALA A 41 23.56 5.98 6.89
C ALA A 41 22.70 5.14 5.92
N ASP A 42 23.04 3.86 5.74
CA ASP A 42 22.28 2.94 4.89
C ASP A 42 20.86 2.70 5.43
N LEU A 43 20.70 2.61 6.75
CA LEU A 43 19.40 2.48 7.39
C LEU A 43 18.51 3.72 7.18
N VAL A 44 19.08 4.93 7.29
CA VAL A 44 18.36 6.18 7.00
C VAL A 44 17.94 6.24 5.53
N ASP A 45 18.79 5.81 4.61
CA ASP A 45 18.48 5.81 3.19
C ASP A 45 17.40 4.77 2.83
N LYS A 46 17.38 3.61 3.49
CA LYS A 46 16.27 2.64 3.42
C LYS A 46 14.95 3.22 3.95
N ALA A 47 14.99 3.97 5.04
CA ALA A 47 13.80 4.66 5.58
C ALA A 47 13.27 5.72 4.60
N LYS A 48 14.17 6.47 3.91
CA LYS A 48 13.77 7.40 2.84
C LYS A 48 13.10 6.68 1.68
N ILE A 49 13.59 5.51 1.27
CA ILE A 49 12.96 4.68 0.22
C ILE A 49 11.54 4.28 0.61
N ALA A 50 11.34 3.85 1.86
CA ALA A 50 10.01 3.54 2.37
C ALA A 50 9.09 4.76 2.27
N LEU A 51 9.58 5.93 2.67
CA LEU A 51 8.80 7.17 2.62
C LEU A 51 8.50 7.62 1.18
N LEU A 52 9.42 7.43 0.23
CA LEU A 52 9.15 7.65 -1.20
C LEU A 52 8.05 6.72 -1.74
N LYS A 53 8.01 5.46 -1.30
CA LYS A 53 6.92 4.54 -1.66
C LYS A 53 5.57 5.01 -1.12
N LEU A 54 5.53 5.54 0.11
CA LEU A 54 4.32 6.16 0.67
C LEU A 54 3.89 7.40 -0.11
N LYS A 55 4.86 8.21 -0.56
CA LYS A 55 4.58 9.35 -1.46
C LYS A 55 4.00 8.91 -2.80
N ALA A 56 4.53 7.84 -3.39
CA ALA A 56 3.98 7.28 -4.62
C ALA A 56 2.53 6.79 -4.43
N LEU A 57 2.23 6.17 -3.29
CA LEU A 57 0.88 5.71 -2.95
C LEU A 57 -0.09 6.87 -2.73
N LEU A 58 0.34 7.95 -2.06
CA LEU A 58 -0.42 9.20 -1.99
C LEU A 58 -0.66 9.81 -3.38
N GLY A 59 0.37 9.82 -4.24
CA GLY A 59 0.30 10.29 -5.61
C GLY A 59 -0.69 9.48 -6.45
N ALA A 60 -0.71 8.16 -6.31
CA ALA A 60 -1.66 7.28 -6.98
C ALA A 60 -3.10 7.61 -6.60
N ARG A 61 -3.38 7.84 -5.31
CA ARG A 61 -4.72 8.28 -4.86
C ARG A 61 -5.12 9.61 -5.50
N LYS A 62 -4.23 10.60 -5.51
CA LYS A 62 -4.47 11.90 -6.18
C LYS A 62 -4.70 11.73 -7.69
N TYR A 63 -3.93 10.87 -8.34
CA TYR A 63 -4.05 10.58 -9.76
C TYR A 63 -5.41 9.97 -10.13
N MET A 64 -5.88 9.02 -9.32
CA MET A 64 -7.18 8.38 -9.53
C MET A 64 -8.37 9.35 -9.39
N ARG A 65 -8.17 10.47 -8.70
CA ARG A 65 -9.17 11.55 -8.56
C ARG A 65 -9.15 12.56 -9.70
N SER A 66 -8.11 12.55 -10.56
CA SER A 66 -8.06 13.43 -11.71
C SER A 66 -9.25 13.19 -12.64
N GLN A 67 -9.96 14.24 -13.03
CA GLN A 67 -11.17 14.15 -13.86
C GLN A 67 -10.89 13.45 -15.20
N LYS A 68 -9.74 13.73 -15.82
CA LYS A 68 -9.32 13.09 -17.07
C LYS A 68 -9.12 11.59 -16.90
N VAL A 69 -8.49 11.19 -15.81
CA VAL A 69 -8.20 9.78 -15.49
C VAL A 69 -9.49 9.05 -15.15
N SER A 70 -10.35 9.67 -14.33
CA SER A 70 -11.66 9.12 -13.99
C SER A 70 -12.53 8.92 -15.23
N ALA A 71 -12.58 9.89 -16.16
CA ALA A 71 -13.32 9.73 -17.41
C ALA A 71 -12.83 8.52 -18.25
N ILE A 72 -11.51 8.29 -18.30
CA ILE A 72 -10.93 7.14 -19.00
C ILE A 72 -11.34 5.83 -18.31
N PHE A 73 -11.21 5.75 -16.99
CA PHE A 73 -11.61 4.55 -16.24
C PHE A 73 -13.10 4.25 -16.39
N LYS A 74 -13.95 5.26 -16.29
CA LYS A 74 -15.39 5.13 -16.50
C LYS A 74 -15.69 4.51 -17.86
N LYS A 75 -15.11 5.07 -18.91
CA LYS A 75 -15.26 4.57 -20.28
C LYS A 75 -14.83 3.11 -20.39
N GLN A 76 -13.67 2.75 -19.86
CA GLN A 76 -13.15 1.38 -19.93
C GLN A 76 -14.03 0.38 -19.16
N VAL A 77 -14.47 0.73 -17.95
CA VAL A 77 -15.34 -0.14 -17.15
C VAL A 77 -16.67 -0.37 -17.85
N GLU A 78 -17.25 0.67 -18.45
CA GLU A 78 -18.49 0.58 -19.22
C GLU A 78 -18.33 -0.23 -20.50
N GLU A 79 -17.25 -0.03 -21.27
CA GLU A 79 -16.98 -0.76 -22.52
C GLU A 79 -16.77 -2.25 -22.28
N ILE A 80 -15.98 -2.63 -21.28
CA ILE A 80 -15.77 -4.04 -20.91
C ILE A 80 -17.08 -4.64 -20.40
N GLY A 81 -17.84 -3.92 -19.57
CA GLY A 81 -19.14 -4.38 -19.09
C GLY A 81 -20.14 -4.64 -20.23
N LYS A 82 -20.17 -3.76 -21.25
CA LYS A 82 -20.99 -3.93 -22.45
C LYS A 82 -20.56 -5.16 -23.25
N MET A 83 -19.26 -5.32 -23.49
CA MET A 83 -18.71 -6.47 -24.21
C MET A 83 -19.07 -7.79 -23.51
N LEU A 84 -18.92 -7.85 -22.19
CA LEU A 84 -19.27 -9.04 -21.40
C LEU A 84 -20.77 -9.35 -21.45
N THR A 85 -21.62 -8.31 -21.44
CA THR A 85 -23.08 -8.48 -21.59
C THR A 85 -23.42 -9.03 -22.97
N ALA A 86 -22.79 -8.50 -24.03
CA ALA A 86 -23.01 -8.99 -25.39
C ALA A 86 -22.61 -10.46 -25.53
N ILE A 87 -21.46 -10.86 -24.96
CA ILE A 87 -21.02 -12.27 -24.92
C ILE A 87 -22.07 -13.14 -24.21
N ASP A 88 -22.55 -12.70 -23.04
CA ASP A 88 -23.54 -13.42 -22.24
C ASP A 88 -24.90 -13.55 -22.97
N ASP A 89 -25.25 -12.57 -23.82
CA ASP A 89 -26.46 -12.58 -24.65
C ASP A 89 -26.34 -13.40 -25.94
N GLU A 90 -25.13 -13.53 -26.50
CA GLU A 90 -24.86 -14.23 -27.76
C GLU A 90 -24.58 -15.72 -27.56
N LEU A 91 -23.86 -16.10 -26.50
CA LEU A 91 -23.46 -17.50 -26.27
C LEU A 91 -24.64 -18.50 -26.18
N PRO A 92 -25.79 -18.19 -25.54
CA PRO A 92 -26.94 -19.09 -25.53
C PRO A 92 -27.54 -19.35 -26.91
N LYS A 93 -27.32 -18.45 -27.89
CA LYS A 93 -27.88 -18.55 -29.25
C LYS A 93 -27.07 -19.49 -30.14
N LEU A 94 -25.86 -19.84 -29.74
CA LEU A 94 -24.95 -20.70 -30.50
C LEU A 94 -25.02 -22.12 -29.90
N PRO A 95 -25.83 -23.04 -30.47
CA PRO A 95 -25.89 -24.40 -29.95
C PRO A 95 -24.50 -25.05 -30.07
N PRO A 96 -24.02 -25.72 -29.00
CA PRO A 96 -22.73 -26.40 -29.05
C PRO A 96 -22.79 -27.51 -30.11
N LYS A 97 -21.95 -27.40 -31.14
CA LYS A 97 -21.80 -28.47 -32.14
C LYS A 97 -21.08 -29.64 -31.46
N PRO A 98 -21.63 -30.87 -31.48
CA PRO A 98 -20.91 -32.01 -30.96
C PRO A 98 -19.62 -32.21 -31.78
N LEU A 99 -18.47 -32.23 -31.11
CA LEU A 99 -17.25 -32.75 -31.73
C LEU A 99 -17.44 -34.26 -31.93
N LYS A 100 -16.94 -34.80 -33.06
CA LYS A 100 -16.97 -36.24 -33.36
C LYS A 100 -16.44 -37.03 -32.15
N GLY A 101 -17.31 -37.85 -31.54
CA GLY A 101 -16.99 -38.65 -30.35
C GLY A 101 -17.50 -38.02 -29.05
N ASP A 102 -18.84 -37.94 -28.92
CA ASP A 102 -19.64 -37.84 -27.70
C ASP A 102 -19.04 -37.15 -26.48
N LYS A 103 -19.21 -35.82 -26.43
CA LYS A 103 -19.77 -35.12 -25.27
C LYS A 103 -20.64 -33.96 -25.77
N THR A 104 -21.95 -34.04 -25.54
CA THR A 104 -22.84 -32.88 -25.70
C THR A 104 -22.48 -31.89 -24.60
N PHE A 105 -22.01 -30.70 -24.95
CA PHE A 105 -21.75 -29.66 -23.96
C PHE A 105 -23.07 -29.02 -23.55
N ASP A 106 -23.22 -28.72 -22.26
CA ASP A 106 -24.36 -27.93 -21.78
C ASP A 106 -24.31 -26.53 -22.42
N PRO A 107 -25.46 -26.00 -22.88
CA PRO A 107 -25.51 -24.66 -23.44
C PRO A 107 -25.12 -23.62 -22.39
N TRP A 108 -24.54 -22.51 -22.84
CA TRP A 108 -24.20 -21.40 -21.97
C TRP A 108 -25.46 -20.86 -21.29
N ILE A 109 -25.43 -20.82 -19.96
CA ILE A 109 -26.47 -20.21 -19.13
C ILE A 109 -26.02 -18.77 -18.85
N LYS A 110 -26.91 -17.80 -19.05
CA LYS A 110 -26.62 -16.39 -18.75
C LYS A 110 -26.16 -16.22 -17.30
N GLN A 111 -25.05 -15.52 -17.10
CA GLN A 111 -24.44 -15.31 -15.79
C GLN A 111 -24.42 -13.83 -15.37
N ASP A 112 -25.03 -12.94 -16.14
CA ASP A 112 -24.98 -11.50 -15.97
C ASP A 112 -23.53 -10.98 -15.87
N LEU A 113 -22.66 -11.44 -16.78
CA LEU A 113 -21.21 -11.17 -16.72
C LEU A 113 -20.88 -9.66 -16.63
N GLY A 114 -21.67 -8.81 -17.28
CA GLY A 114 -21.52 -7.34 -17.18
C GLY A 114 -21.82 -6.78 -15.78
N LYS A 115 -22.74 -7.39 -15.03
CA LYS A 115 -23.03 -7.04 -13.63
C LYS A 115 -21.91 -7.51 -12.72
N LEU A 116 -21.47 -8.77 -12.86
CA LEU A 116 -20.35 -9.32 -12.10
C LEU A 116 -19.06 -8.52 -12.29
N TRP A 117 -18.82 -8.03 -13.51
CA TRP A 117 -17.69 -7.14 -13.78
C TRP A 117 -17.75 -5.82 -12.99
N LYS A 118 -18.92 -5.18 -12.91
CA LYS A 118 -19.09 -3.96 -12.13
C LYS A 118 -18.92 -4.21 -10.63
N GLU A 119 -19.45 -5.32 -10.13
CA GLU A 119 -19.28 -5.74 -8.73
C GLU A 119 -17.80 -5.98 -8.41
N TYR A 120 -17.10 -6.73 -9.27
CA TYR A 120 -15.66 -6.95 -9.17
C TYR A 120 -14.89 -5.64 -9.13
N MET A 121 -15.15 -4.70 -10.05
CA MET A 121 -14.46 -3.42 -10.07
C MET A 121 -14.70 -2.62 -8.78
N ASN A 122 -15.93 -2.61 -8.26
CA ASN A 122 -16.25 -1.96 -6.99
C ASN A 122 -15.49 -2.59 -5.81
N GLU A 123 -15.41 -3.92 -5.77
CA GLU A 123 -14.63 -4.63 -4.74
C GLU A 123 -13.14 -4.28 -4.82
N ARG A 124 -12.55 -4.29 -6.02
CA ARG A 124 -11.15 -3.90 -6.23
C ARG A 124 -10.88 -2.47 -5.78
N PHE A 125 -11.82 -1.55 -6.02
CA PHE A 125 -11.73 -0.18 -5.50
C PHE A 125 -11.75 -0.15 -3.97
N MET A 126 -12.67 -0.87 -3.33
CA MET A 126 -12.77 -0.92 -1.86
C MET A 126 -11.52 -1.52 -1.20
N ILE A 127 -10.94 -2.56 -1.81
CA ILE A 127 -9.67 -3.15 -1.35
C ILE A 127 -8.55 -2.12 -1.47
N ALA A 128 -8.43 -1.42 -2.60
CA ALA A 128 -7.42 -0.38 -2.80
C ALA A 128 -7.60 0.78 -1.81
N HIS A 129 -8.85 1.20 -1.56
CA HIS A 129 -9.21 2.22 -0.59
C HIS A 129 -8.73 1.86 0.82
N THR A 130 -9.18 0.71 1.31
CA THR A 130 -8.90 0.22 2.65
C THR A 130 -7.40 0.01 2.86
N ARG A 131 -6.71 -0.58 1.87
CA ARG A 131 -5.28 -0.83 1.93
C ARG A 131 -4.47 0.46 1.96
N THR A 132 -4.80 1.41 1.08
CA THR A 132 -4.12 2.72 1.04
C THR A 132 -4.21 3.41 2.40
N HIS A 133 -5.39 3.40 3.03
CA HIS A 133 -5.57 3.96 4.36
C HIS A 133 -4.72 3.26 5.42
N LYS A 134 -4.84 1.93 5.49
CA LYS A 134 -4.13 1.12 6.47
C LYS A 134 -2.61 1.25 6.33
N ASP A 135 -2.09 1.17 5.11
CA ASP A 135 -0.65 1.22 4.83
C ASP A 135 -0.09 2.62 5.17
N MET A 136 -0.77 3.70 4.75
CA MET A 136 -0.34 5.07 5.08
C MET A 136 -0.34 5.32 6.59
N ASP A 137 -1.45 5.03 7.27
CA ASP A 137 -1.57 5.29 8.71
C ASP A 137 -0.57 4.44 9.51
N THR A 138 -0.39 3.17 9.15
CA THR A 138 0.53 2.26 9.85
C THR A 138 1.99 2.67 9.63
N TYR A 139 2.41 2.86 8.37
CA TYR A 139 3.83 3.08 8.06
C TYR A 139 4.30 4.49 8.40
N LEU A 140 3.45 5.51 8.28
CA LEU A 140 3.80 6.86 8.74
C LEU A 140 3.98 6.88 10.26
N ALA A 141 3.12 6.19 11.02
CA ALA A 141 3.25 6.09 12.47
C ALA A 141 4.50 5.30 12.89
N LEU A 142 4.85 4.23 12.17
CA LEU A 142 6.07 3.46 12.42
C LEU A 142 7.33 4.28 12.12
N LEU A 143 7.36 5.02 11.01
CA LEU A 143 8.46 5.93 10.66
C LEU A 143 8.63 7.02 11.72
N ASP A 144 7.53 7.64 12.17
CA ASP A 144 7.53 8.68 13.20
C ASP A 144 8.09 8.14 14.53
N LYS A 145 7.53 7.02 15.00
CA LYS A 145 7.97 6.37 16.22
C LYS A 145 9.44 5.95 16.18
N ARG A 146 9.93 5.46 15.04
CA ARG A 146 11.28 4.88 14.96
C ARG A 146 12.37 5.93 14.77
N TRP A 147 12.13 6.93 13.94
CA TRP A 147 13.16 7.88 13.52
C TRP A 147 13.03 9.25 14.19
N CYS A 148 11.84 9.56 14.72
CA CYS A 148 11.45 10.90 15.16
C CYS A 148 10.77 10.97 16.53
N ALA A 149 10.80 9.87 17.28
CA ALA A 149 10.50 9.87 18.69
C ALA A 149 11.39 10.88 19.42
N GLY A 150 10.78 11.75 20.22
CA GLY A 150 11.47 12.78 21.01
C GLY A 150 11.48 14.18 20.40
N ARG A 151 11.02 14.36 19.15
CA ARG A 151 10.78 15.71 18.62
C ARG A 151 9.48 16.27 19.21
N PRO A 152 9.39 17.59 19.46
CA PRO A 152 8.10 18.22 19.68
C PRO A 152 7.31 18.00 18.39
N LYS A 153 6.32 17.10 18.43
CA LYS A 153 5.38 16.91 17.32
C LYS A 153 4.88 18.30 16.93
N SER A 154 5.02 18.64 15.65
CA SER A 154 4.47 19.87 15.11
C SER A 154 2.95 19.81 15.31
N LYS A 155 2.49 20.44 16.41
CA LYS A 155 1.09 20.65 16.80
C LYS A 155 0.18 20.92 15.60
N PRO A 156 -0.70 20.04 15.07
CA PRO A 156 -1.95 20.53 14.53
C PRO A 156 -2.84 20.84 15.75
N GLY A 157 -2.60 21.98 16.41
CA GLY A 157 -3.28 22.40 17.66
C GLY A 157 -2.80 21.68 18.94
N SER A 158 -2.39 22.43 19.96
CA SER A 158 -1.96 21.98 21.31
C SER A 158 -3.15 21.70 22.26
N PRO A 159 -3.03 21.04 23.47
CA PRO A 159 -1.88 20.92 24.42
C PRO A 159 -1.63 19.51 25.06
N ALA A 160 -0.37 19.06 25.27
CA ALA A 160 0.45 19.00 26.51
C ALA A 160 0.21 17.82 27.51
N GLY A 161 1.31 17.12 27.89
CA GLY A 161 1.43 16.04 28.91
C GLY A 161 1.84 14.69 28.29
N SER A 162 2.90 13.96 28.64
CA SER A 162 3.73 13.85 29.86
C SER A 162 5.12 13.25 29.56
N ARG A 163 6.06 13.39 30.53
CA ARG A 163 7.50 13.04 30.52
C ARG A 163 7.80 11.53 30.72
N PRO A 164 9.08 11.09 30.53
CA PRO A 164 9.51 9.71 30.26
C PRO A 164 10.01 8.91 31.47
N GLY A 165 10.02 7.57 31.35
CA GLY A 165 10.66 6.62 32.28
C GLY A 165 11.93 5.98 31.68
N SER A 166 12.96 5.83 32.51
CA SER A 166 14.32 5.34 32.22
C SER A 166 14.43 3.80 32.23
N PRO A 167 15.56 3.22 31.74
CA PRO A 167 15.67 1.84 31.24
C PRO A 167 16.26 0.85 32.26
N THR A 168 15.97 -0.44 32.05
CA THR A 168 16.67 -1.58 32.70
C THR A 168 17.53 -2.32 31.69
N SER A 169 18.79 -2.56 32.09
CA SER A 169 19.88 -3.19 31.35
C SER A 169 19.71 -4.69 31.17
N ASP A 170 20.03 -5.21 29.98
CA ASP A 170 20.64 -6.53 29.84
C ASP A 170 21.51 -6.63 28.58
N SER A 171 22.68 -7.23 28.76
CA SER A 171 23.83 -7.23 27.85
C SER A 171 23.62 -8.09 26.60
N SER A 172 23.11 -7.45 25.55
CA SER A 172 23.39 -7.78 24.14
C SER A 172 23.48 -6.43 23.43
N LEU A 173 24.44 -6.21 22.50
CA LEU A 173 24.48 -4.98 21.71
C LEU A 173 23.18 -4.86 20.92
N SER A 174 22.22 -4.14 21.50
CA SER A 174 20.85 -4.14 21.04
C SER A 174 20.76 -3.21 19.83
N LEU A 175 19.77 -3.46 18.97
CA LEU A 175 19.38 -2.54 17.91
C LEU A 175 18.87 -1.19 18.48
N GLU A 176 18.87 -1.01 19.80
CA GLU A 176 18.56 0.22 20.52
C GLU A 176 19.84 0.97 20.88
N ASP A 177 20.93 0.27 21.26
CA ASP A 177 22.26 0.87 21.49
C ASP A 177 22.87 1.44 20.22
N LEU A 178 22.67 0.76 19.08
CA LEU A 178 23.16 1.23 17.77
C LEU A 178 22.42 2.50 17.28
N PHE A 179 21.19 2.70 17.76
CA PHE A 179 20.37 3.87 17.46
C PHE A 179 20.49 4.96 18.55
N GLY A 180 20.89 4.62 19.77
CA GLY A 180 21.31 5.58 20.78
C GLY A 180 22.60 6.30 20.39
N ALA A 181 23.44 5.66 19.57
CA ALA A 181 24.63 6.26 18.96
C ALA A 181 24.35 7.10 17.71
N LEU A 182 23.12 7.08 17.16
CA LEU A 182 22.72 7.94 16.06
C LEU A 182 22.47 9.34 16.60
N ASP A 183 23.36 10.27 16.26
CA ASP A 183 23.15 11.68 16.61
C ASP A 183 21.90 12.19 15.88
N LEU A 184 20.83 12.46 16.64
CA LEU A 184 19.61 13.12 16.16
C LEU A 184 19.88 14.48 15.51
N ASN A 185 21.11 15.01 15.65
CA ASN A 185 21.57 16.18 14.92
C ASN A 185 22.02 15.93 13.49
N ASP A 186 22.14 14.68 13.04
CA ASP A 186 22.45 14.35 11.65
C ASP A 186 21.44 15.01 10.70
N VAL A 187 21.97 15.79 9.76
CA VAL A 187 21.22 16.50 8.73
C VAL A 187 20.28 15.55 7.98
N LYS A 188 20.70 14.31 7.71
CA LYS A 188 19.88 13.31 7.01
C LYS A 188 18.65 12.90 7.81
N ILE A 189 18.78 12.75 9.12
CA ILE A 189 17.67 12.40 10.03
C ILE A 189 16.73 13.60 10.21
N LYS A 190 17.27 14.82 10.27
CA LYS A 190 16.46 16.06 10.28
C LYS A 190 15.62 16.20 9.02
N ASP A 191 16.21 15.99 7.86
CA ASP A 191 15.52 16.08 6.57
C ASP A 191 14.47 14.98 6.38
N LEU A 192 14.78 13.73 6.76
CA LEU A 192 13.83 12.62 6.72
C LEU A 192 12.53 12.99 7.43
N CYS A 193 12.61 13.60 8.61
CA CYS A 193 11.40 13.91 9.37
C CYS A 193 10.74 15.23 9.06
N ARG A 194 11.46 16.22 8.54
CA ARG A 194 10.79 17.34 7.89
C ARG A 194 9.93 16.83 6.73
N PHE A 195 10.40 15.82 5.99
CA PHE A 195 9.64 15.23 4.91
C PHE A 195 8.49 14.34 5.40
N LEU A 196 8.69 13.60 6.49
CA LEU A 196 7.63 12.84 7.15
C LEU A 196 6.48 13.73 7.64
N ASP A 197 6.77 14.86 8.29
CA ASP A 197 5.77 15.83 8.74
C ASP A 197 4.93 16.35 7.57
N LYS A 198 5.57 16.73 6.46
CA LYS A 198 4.88 17.14 5.23
C LYS A 198 3.95 16.04 4.72
N MET A 199 4.44 14.80 4.69
CA MET A 199 3.66 13.64 4.26
C MET A 199 2.46 13.37 5.17
N GLN A 200 2.61 13.49 6.49
CA GLN A 200 1.51 13.32 7.44
C GLN A 200 0.44 14.41 7.27
N ILE A 201 0.86 15.68 7.09
CA ILE A 201 -0.06 16.79 6.84
C ILE A 201 -0.81 16.59 5.52
N GLU A 202 -0.10 16.26 4.44
CA GLU A 202 -0.73 15.99 3.15
C GLU A 202 -1.68 14.80 3.21
N TRP A 203 -1.29 13.73 3.91
CA TRP A 203 -2.14 12.56 4.09
C TRP A 203 -3.40 12.89 4.90
N ALA A 204 -3.29 13.68 5.98
CA ALA A 204 -4.44 14.14 6.75
C ALA A 204 -5.41 14.97 5.88
N ARG A 205 -4.88 15.87 5.03
CA ARG A 205 -5.70 16.63 4.06
C ARG A 205 -6.37 15.72 3.03
N GLU A 206 -5.63 14.76 2.48
CA GLU A 206 -6.17 13.85 1.47
C GLU A 206 -7.21 12.88 2.05
N LYS A 207 -7.06 12.46 3.31
CA LYS A 207 -8.06 11.65 4.02
C LYS A 207 -9.40 12.36 4.19
N ALA A 208 -9.39 13.68 4.36
CA ALA A 208 -10.61 14.47 4.51
C ALA A 208 -11.44 14.55 3.22
N ILE A 209 -10.83 14.24 2.07
CA ILE A 209 -11.51 14.26 0.77
C ILE A 209 -12.12 12.86 0.52
N PRO A 210 -13.43 12.76 0.27
CA PRO A 210 -14.06 11.50 -0.09
C PRO A 210 -13.39 10.91 -1.34
N TRP A 211 -12.89 9.68 -1.23
CA TRP A 211 -12.35 8.98 -2.40
C TRP A 211 -13.48 8.25 -3.09
N THR A 212 -14.11 8.93 -4.04
CA THR A 212 -15.15 8.35 -4.88
C THR A 212 -14.52 7.43 -5.92
N LYS A 213 -15.23 6.36 -6.26
CA LYS A 213 -14.84 5.50 -7.37
C LYS A 213 -14.76 6.31 -8.67
N PRO A 214 -13.78 6.05 -9.54
CA PRO A 214 -13.58 6.85 -10.75
C PRO A 214 -14.53 6.49 -11.91
N TRP A 215 -15.49 5.58 -11.72
CA TRP A 215 -16.49 5.16 -12.72
C TRP A 215 -17.92 5.28 -12.22
#